data_AF-A0A3S0N1Y4-F1
#
_entry.id   AF-A0A3S0N1Y4-F1
#
_cell.length_a   1.000
_cell.length_b   1.000
_cell.length_c   1.000
_cell.angle_alpha   90.00
_cell.angle_beta   90.00
_cell.angle_gamma   90.00
#
_symmetry.space_group_name_H-M   'P 1'
#
loop_
_entity.id
_entity.type
_entity.pdbx_description
1 polymer ?
#
loop_
_entity_poly.entity_id
_entity_poly.type
_entity_poly.pdbx_seq_one_letter_code
_entity_poly.pdbx_strand_id
1 'polypeptide(L)'
;MDFYRSYLEKEEMSAFDIITLNNLIFGSDHNNQKHKSYTISDIKEIMEYQFKNNLSNQDLAKHFNLSRNTVTRWRKIFLTAFLLPKIKV
;
A
#
# COMPACT_ATOMS: atom_id res chain seq x y z
N MET A 1 13.95 0.97 29.09
CA MET A 1 14.30 0.05 27.99
C MET A 1 13.28 -1.08 27.84
N ASP A 2 12.51 -1.40 28.88
CA ASP A 2 11.56 -2.54 28.88
C ASP A 2 10.30 -2.34 28.04
N PHE A 3 9.94 -1.09 27.73
CA PHE A 3 8.76 -0.77 26.93
C PHE A 3 8.86 -1.22 25.46
N TYR A 4 10.06 -1.20 24.85
CA TYR A 4 10.24 -1.68 23.48
C TYR A 4 10.28 -3.21 23.40
N ARG A 5 10.77 -3.83 24.48
CA ARG A 5 10.91 -5.27 24.64
C ARG A 5 9.54 -5.97 24.57
N SER A 6 8.50 -5.39 25.18
CA SER A 6 7.13 -5.94 25.14
C SER A 6 6.50 -6.00 23.75
N TYR A 7 7.03 -5.25 22.77
CA TYR A 7 6.59 -5.34 21.37
C TYR A 7 7.43 -6.34 20.57
N LEU A 8 8.74 -6.40 20.84
CA LEU A 8 9.69 -7.27 20.14
C LEU A 8 9.62 -8.73 20.58
N GLU A 9 9.09 -9.02 21.77
CA GLU A 9 8.94 -10.38 22.31
C GLU A 9 7.59 -11.02 21.99
N LYS A 10 6.72 -10.35 21.21
CA LYS A 10 5.45 -10.94 20.77
C LYS A 10 5.70 -12.01 19.70
N GLU A 11 5.10 -13.17 19.88
CA GLU A 11 5.17 -14.29 18.92
C GLU A 11 4.55 -13.91 17.56
N GLU A 12 3.48 -13.12 17.58
CA GLU A 12 2.90 -12.49 16.39
C GLU A 12 2.66 -10.99 16.63
N MET A 13 3.10 -10.17 15.68
CA MET A 13 2.84 -8.72 15.70
C MET A 13 1.63 -8.38 14.84
N SER A 14 0.68 -7.66 15.42
CA SER A 14 -0.42 -7.08 14.65
C SER A 14 0.06 -5.90 13.81
N ALA A 15 -0.67 -5.57 12.75
CA ALA A 15 -0.38 -4.36 11.95
C ALA A 15 -0.35 -3.08 12.83
N PHE A 16 -1.15 -3.04 13.89
CA PHE A 16 -1.18 -1.93 14.83
C PHE A 16 0.09 -1.87 15.70
N ASP A 17 0.60 -3.01 16.15
CA ASP A 17 1.88 -3.09 16.89
C ASP A 17 3.03 -2.59 16.02
N ILE A 18 3.05 -2.96 14.74
CA ILE A 18 4.07 -2.52 13.77
C ILE A 18 4.00 -1.01 13.56
N ILE A 19 2.80 -0.44 13.37
CA ILE A 19 2.62 1.00 13.21
C ILE A 19 3.06 1.76 14.46
N THR A 20 2.68 1.26 15.64
CA THR A 20 3.04 1.85 16.93
C THR A 20 4.55 1.82 17.13
N LEU A 21 5.19 0.68 16.89
CA LEU A 21 6.64 0.52 16.99
C LEU A 21 7.38 1.42 15.99
N ASN A 22 6.90 1.51 14.75
CA ASN A 22 7.49 2.38 13.72
C ASN A 22 7.47 3.86 14.16
N ASN A 23 6.35 4.31 14.72
CA ASN A 23 6.23 5.68 15.24
C ASN A 23 7.12 5.92 16.48
N LEU A 24 7.31 4.89 17.32
CA LEU A 24 8.16 4.97 18.51
C LEU A 24 9.65 5.01 18.17
N ILE A 25 10.09 4.32 17.11
CA ILE A 25 11.49 4.24 16.69
C ILE A 25 11.89 5.48 15.87
N PHE A 26 11.04 5.89 14.92
CA PHE A 26 11.37 6.92 13.95
C PHE A 26 10.72 8.28 14.24
N GLY A 27 9.84 8.36 15.25
CA GLY A 27 9.09 9.57 15.58
C GLY A 27 7.89 9.82 14.65
N SER A 28 7.12 10.86 14.92
CA SER A 28 5.94 11.27 14.12
C SER A 28 6.34 12.09 12.89
N ASP A 29 7.37 11.65 12.15
CA ASP A 29 7.71 12.32 10.89
C ASP A 29 6.62 11.98 9.87
N HIS A 30 5.77 12.97 9.60
CA HIS A 30 4.61 12.91 8.70
C HIS A 30 4.99 12.59 7.23
N ASN A 31 6.27 12.38 6.94
CA ASN A 31 6.78 11.89 5.66
C ASN A 31 6.67 10.36 5.49
N ASN A 32 5.71 9.73 6.18
CA ASN A 32 5.46 8.29 6.24
C ASN A 32 4.93 7.66 4.93
N GLN A 33 5.12 8.31 3.77
CA GLN A 33 4.83 7.71 2.45
C GLN A 33 5.80 6.56 2.11
N LYS A 34 6.96 6.47 2.78
CA LYS A 34 7.97 5.42 2.56
C LYS A 34 7.60 4.05 3.17
N HIS A 35 6.72 4.01 4.17
CA HIS A 35 6.42 2.79 4.94
C HIS A 35 5.02 2.21 4.69
N LYS A 36 4.33 2.64 3.63
CA LYS A 36 3.09 1.98 3.22
C LYS A 36 3.41 0.63 2.57
N SER A 37 3.39 -0.43 3.37
CA SER A 37 3.44 -1.81 2.88
C SER A 37 2.06 -2.17 2.31
N TYR A 38 1.85 -1.89 1.03
CA TYR A 38 0.64 -2.31 0.34
C TYR A 38 0.68 -3.82 0.07
N THR A 39 -0.29 -4.54 0.61
CA THR A 39 -0.51 -5.94 0.27
C THR A 39 -1.08 -6.06 -1.15
N ILE A 40 -1.04 -7.25 -1.73
CA ILE A 40 -1.61 -7.52 -3.06
C ILE A 40 -3.12 -7.20 -3.09
N SER A 41 -3.84 -7.49 -2.00
CA SER A 41 -5.26 -7.14 -1.85
C SER A 41 -5.49 -5.63 -1.85
N ASP A 42 -4.68 -4.86 -1.13
CA ASP A 42 -4.81 -3.40 -1.08
C ASP A 42 -4.61 -2.80 -2.48
N ILE A 43 -3.59 -3.26 -3.20
CA ILE A 43 -3.32 -2.77 -4.56
C ILE A 43 -4.49 -3.12 -5.49
N LYS A 44 -5.06 -4.32 -5.36
CA LYS A 44 -6.20 -4.74 -6.17
C LYS A 44 -7.42 -3.86 -5.93
N GLU A 45 -7.76 -3.56 -4.67
CA GLU A 45 -8.87 -2.68 -4.34
C GLU A 45 -8.67 -1.26 -4.91
N ILE A 46 -7.45 -0.73 -4.81
CA ILE A 46 -7.09 0.57 -5.39
C ILE A 46 -7.23 0.56 -6.93
N MET A 47 -6.83 -0.52 -7.61
CA MET A 47 -7.00 -0.65 -9.06
C MET A 47 -8.48 -0.80 -9.46
N GLU A 48 -9.28 -1.52 -8.69
CA GLU A 48 -10.73 -1.62 -8.91
C GLU A 48 -11.42 -0.26 -8.73
N TYR A 49 -11.03 0.50 -7.70
CA TYR A 49 -11.51 1.85 -7.48
C TYR A 49 -11.19 2.77 -8.66
N GLN A 50 -9.98 2.66 -9.24
CA GLN A 50 -9.60 3.41 -10.44
C GLN A 50 -10.56 3.13 -11.60
N PHE A 51 -10.88 1.86 -11.84
CA PHE A 51 -11.74 1.44 -12.95
C PHE A 51 -13.20 1.86 -12.73
N LYS A 52 -13.75 1.62 -11.53
CA LYS A 52 -15.14 1.96 -11.19
C LYS A 52 -15.43 3.46 -11.32
N ASN A 53 -14.43 4.30 -11.03
CA ASN A 53 -14.58 5.75 -11.04
C ASN A 53 -13.94 6.42 -12.28
N ASN A 54 -13.49 5.65 -13.28
CA ASN A 54 -12.83 6.16 -14.50
C ASN A 54 -11.70 7.16 -14.22
N LEU A 55 -10.89 6.93 -13.17
CA LEU A 55 -9.85 7.87 -12.75
C LEU A 55 -8.57 7.75 -13.58
N SER A 56 -7.96 8.89 -13.92
CA SER A 56 -6.62 8.90 -14.49
C SER A 56 -5.58 8.45 -13.46
N ASN A 57 -4.40 8.04 -13.93
CA ASN A 57 -3.29 7.70 -13.02
C ASN A 57 -2.88 8.88 -12.13
N GLN A 58 -3.08 10.12 -12.61
CA GLN A 58 -2.74 11.31 -11.82
C GLN A 58 -3.76 11.54 -10.72
N ASP A 59 -5.04 11.36 -11.02
CA ASP A 59 -6.13 11.58 -10.06
C ASP A 59 -6.13 10.49 -8.99
N LEU A 60 -5.90 9.24 -9.39
CA LEU A 60 -5.73 8.13 -8.45
C LEU A 60 -4.50 8.34 -7.54
N ALA A 61 -3.39 8.79 -8.13
CA ALA A 61 -2.16 9.08 -7.38
C ALA A 61 -2.40 10.18 -6.34
N LYS A 62 -3.09 11.27 -6.71
CA LYS A 62 -3.46 12.33 -5.77
C LYS A 62 -4.40 11.80 -4.68
N HIS A 63 -5.41 11.01 -5.05
CA HIS A 63 -6.42 10.50 -4.13
C HIS A 63 -5.83 9.60 -3.03
N PHE A 64 -4.91 8.70 -3.38
CA PHE A 64 -4.28 7.77 -2.43
C PHE A 64 -2.93 8.26 -1.89
N ASN A 65 -2.53 9.49 -2.24
CA ASN A 65 -1.23 10.06 -1.93
C ASN A 65 -0.07 9.11 -2.31
N LEU A 66 -0.10 8.70 -3.58
CA LEU A 66 0.86 7.81 -4.23
C LEU A 66 1.66 8.59 -5.27
N SER A 67 2.87 8.10 -5.58
CA SER A 67 3.56 8.59 -6.77
C SER A 67 2.86 8.09 -8.05
N ARG A 68 2.84 8.92 -9.10
CA ARG A 68 2.36 8.51 -10.44
C ARG A 68 3.11 7.27 -10.95
N ASN A 69 4.38 7.12 -10.58
CA ASN A 69 5.21 5.98 -10.92
C ASN A 69 4.74 4.69 -10.23
N THR A 70 4.32 4.77 -8.96
CA THR A 70 3.75 3.66 -8.20
C THR A 70 2.48 3.14 -8.90
N VAL A 71 1.55 4.05 -9.21
CA VAL A 71 0.32 3.72 -9.94
C VAL A 71 0.63 3.10 -11.31
N THR A 72 1.60 3.65 -12.03
CA THR A 72 2.02 3.10 -13.34
C THR A 72 2.60 1.69 -13.22
N ARG A 73 3.44 1.44 -12.20
CA ARG A 73 4.01 0.11 -11.93
C ARG A 73 2.92 -0.89 -11.56
N TRP A 74 2.00 -0.52 -10.68
CA TRP A 74 0.88 -1.38 -10.28
C TRP A 74 -0.01 -1.71 -11.47
N ARG A 75 -0.37 -0.73 -12.30
CA ARG A 75 -1.08 -1.02 -13.54
C ARG A 75 -0.33 -2.02 -14.41
N LYS A 76 0.98 -1.88 -14.62
CA LYS A 76 1.73 -2.88 -15.40
C LYS A 76 1.64 -4.29 -14.80
N ILE A 77 1.83 -4.42 -13.48
CA ILE A 77 1.81 -5.73 -12.79
C ILE A 77 0.40 -6.34 -12.84
N PHE A 78 -0.62 -5.59 -12.44
CA PHE A 78 -1.97 -6.10 -12.22
C PHE A 78 -2.81 -6.14 -13.50
N LEU A 79 -2.60 -5.22 -14.44
CA LEU A 79 -3.33 -5.22 -15.71
C LEU A 79 -2.79 -6.33 -16.64
N THR A 80 -1.48 -6.60 -16.63
CA THR A 80 -0.90 -7.72 -17.41
C THR A 80 -1.26 -9.08 -16.81
N ALA A 81 -1.29 -9.19 -15.48
CA ALA A 81 -1.68 -10.42 -14.79
C ALA A 81 -3.18 -10.73 -14.88
N PHE A 82 -4.05 -9.72 -15.09
CA PHE A 82 -5.51 -9.87 -14.99
C PHE A 82 -6.27 -9.69 -16.32
N LEU A 83 -5.70 -9.02 -17.33
CA LEU A 83 -6.38 -8.80 -18.63
C LEU A 83 -6.11 -9.89 -19.68
N LEU A 84 -5.06 -10.70 -19.54
CA LEU A 84 -4.77 -11.75 -20.54
C LEU A 84 -5.74 -12.96 -20.58
N PRO A 85 -6.57 -13.29 -19.57
CA PRO A 85 -7.54 -14.37 -19.73
C PRO A 85 -8.90 -13.93 -20.32
N LYS A 86 -9.14 -12.63 -20.55
CA LYS A 86 -10.47 -12.13 -20.98
C LYS A 86 -10.52 -11.42 -22.33
N ILE A 87 -9.40 -11.30 -23.04
CA ILE A 87 -9.44 -10.97 -24.47
C ILE A 87 -9.63 -12.28 -25.23
N LYS A 88 -10.87 -12.78 -25.27
CA LYS A 88 -11.33 -13.61 -26.38
C LYS A 88 -11.47 -12.67 -27.58
N VAL A 89 -10.55 -12.76 -28.52
CA VAL A 89 -10.83 -12.45 -29.93
C VAL A 89 -11.64 -13.61 -30.50
#